data_AF-A0A6S7I528-F1
#
_entry.id   AF-A0A6S7I528-F1
#
_cell.length_a   1.000
_cell.length_b   1.000
_cell.length_c   1.000
_cell.angle_alpha   90.00
_cell.angle_beta   90.00
_cell.angle_gamma   90.00
#
_symmetry.space_group_name_H-M   'P 1'
#
loop_
_entity.id
_entity.type
_entity.pdbx_description
1 polymer ?
#
loop_
_entity_poly.entity_id
_entity_poly.type
_entity_poly.pdbx_seq_one_letter_code
_entity_poly.pdbx_strand_id
1 'polypeptide(L)'
;MAGEKYNSSSAKAGAFNQYFASVFLPKPPTPLCTTSVSVQDQLDTITVTVEEVNALLSNLSTAKATGTDGISARHLKECSGVLAPSLTALFNMSLSLGKVPTEWKQANVVPVPKSGDPYVISNYRPISLLSLISKVL
;
A
#
# COMPACT_ATOMS: atom_id res chain seq x y z
N MET A 1 -26.24 7.30 -23.97
CA MET A 1 -25.23 6.25 -24.18
C MET A 1 -25.51 5.13 -23.20
N ALA A 2 -25.81 3.92 -23.67
CA ALA A 2 -26.06 2.77 -22.80
C ALA A 2 -24.73 2.30 -22.20
N GLY A 3 -24.63 2.26 -20.87
CA GLY A 3 -23.44 1.71 -20.20
C GLY A 3 -23.27 0.22 -20.50
N GLU A 4 -22.03 -0.23 -20.64
CA GLU A 4 -21.71 -1.65 -20.79
C GLU A 4 -22.18 -2.42 -19.53
N LYS A 5 -22.92 -3.51 -19.74
CA LYS A 5 -23.42 -4.35 -18.64
C LYS A 5 -22.51 -5.56 -18.47
N TYR A 6 -21.98 -5.74 -17.26
CA TYR A 6 -21.16 -6.89 -16.89
C TYR A 6 -21.95 -7.86 -16.01
N ASN A 7 -22.12 -9.10 -16.46
CA ASN A 7 -22.99 -10.11 -15.86
C ASN A 7 -22.27 -11.12 -14.94
N SER A 8 -20.94 -11.10 -14.86
CA SER A 8 -20.15 -11.97 -13.97
C SER A 8 -19.15 -11.19 -13.12
N SER A 9 -18.76 -11.74 -11.97
CA SER A 9 -17.77 -11.12 -11.08
C SER A 9 -16.41 -10.96 -11.77
N SER A 10 -16.02 -11.94 -12.59
CA SER A 10 -14.79 -11.88 -13.38
C SER A 10 -14.84 -10.77 -14.45
N ALA A 11 -15.96 -10.63 -15.16
CA ALA A 11 -16.13 -9.56 -16.16
C ALA A 11 -16.08 -8.17 -15.50
N LYS A 12 -16.71 -8.00 -14.33
CA LYS A 12 -16.64 -6.77 -13.55
C LYS A 12 -15.21 -6.45 -13.10
N ALA A 13 -14.50 -7.44 -12.55
CA ALA A 13 -13.11 -7.28 -12.11
C ALA A 13 -12.19 -6.92 -13.28
N GLY A 14 -12.35 -7.57 -14.43
CA GLY A 14 -11.61 -7.27 -15.66
C GLY A 14 -11.84 -5.85 -16.14
N ALA A 15 -13.09 -5.38 -16.14
CA ALA A 15 -13.43 -4.03 -16.56
C ALA A 15 -12.85 -2.96 -15.63
N PHE A 16 -12.91 -3.17 -14.30
CA PHE A 16 -12.22 -2.30 -13.34
C PHE A 16 -10.71 -2.30 -13.55
N ASN A 17 -10.09 -3.47 -13.73
CA ASN A 17 -8.65 -3.59 -13.94
C ASN A 17 -8.20 -2.83 -15.20
N GLN A 18 -8.92 -3.00 -16.31
CA GLN A 18 -8.63 -2.31 -17.57
C GLN A 18 -8.73 -0.79 -17.41
N TYR A 19 -9.81 -0.30 -16.79
CA TYR A 19 -9.98 1.13 -16.56
C TYR A 19 -8.91 1.69 -15.60
N PHE A 20 -8.68 1.05 -14.46
CA PHE A 20 -7.69 1.51 -13.49
C PHE A 20 -6.27 1.50 -14.07
N ALA A 21 -5.89 0.48 -14.84
CA ALA A 21 -4.61 0.47 -15.54
C ALA A 21 -4.47 1.63 -16.53
N SER A 22 -5.55 1.97 -17.26
CA SER A 22 -5.53 3.04 -18.26
C SER A 22 -5.31 4.44 -17.68
N VAL A 23 -5.73 4.69 -16.44
CA VAL A 23 -5.55 5.99 -15.77
C VAL A 23 -4.20 6.14 -15.08
N PHE A 24 -3.45 5.04 -14.91
CA PHE A 24 -2.10 5.02 -14.31
C PHE A 24 -0.98 4.74 -15.32
N LEU A 25 -1.23 4.96 -16.62
CA LEU A 25 -0.20 4.78 -17.63
C LEU A 25 1.02 5.66 -17.31
N PRO A 26 2.25 5.14 -17.44
CA PRO A 26 3.45 5.92 -17.22
C PRO A 26 3.44 7.11 -18.19
N LYS A 27 3.39 8.32 -17.62
CA LYS A 27 3.58 9.55 -18.39
C LYS A 27 4.97 9.46 -19.03
N PRO A 28 5.15 9.86 -20.31
CA PRO A 28 6.49 9.94 -20.89
C PRO A 28 7.40 10.73 -19.95
N PRO A 29 8.65 10.30 -19.76
CA PRO A 29 9.56 10.94 -18.83
C PRO A 29 9.65 12.42 -19.19
N THR A 30 9.08 13.26 -18.32
CA THR A 30 9.28 14.70 -18.38
C THR A 30 10.79 14.90 -18.24
N PRO A 31 11.47 15.66 -19.12
CA PRO A 31 12.89 15.92 -18.95
C PRO A 31 13.07 16.57 -17.57
N LEU A 32 13.67 15.81 -16.65
CA LEU A 32 14.01 16.29 -15.32
C LEU A 32 15.06 17.37 -15.53
N CYS A 33 14.84 18.56 -14.96
CA CYS A 33 15.90 19.55 -14.87
C CYS A 33 16.99 18.94 -14.01
N THR A 34 18.14 18.60 -14.61
CA THR A 34 19.32 18.13 -13.90
C THR A 34 19.95 19.32 -13.18
N THR A 35 19.29 19.78 -12.13
CA THR A 35 19.92 20.70 -11.19
C THR A 35 20.96 19.87 -10.46
N SER A 36 22.25 20.15 -10.66
CA SER A 36 23.36 19.59 -9.89
C SER A 36 23.27 20.14 -8.46
N VAL A 37 22.34 19.61 -7.67
CA VAL A 37 22.27 19.88 -6.25
C VAL A 37 23.41 19.08 -5.62
N SER A 38 24.36 19.79 -5.00
CA SER A 38 25.34 19.17 -4.12
C SER A 38 24.58 18.47 -2.99
N VAL A 39 24.49 17.14 -3.05
CA VAL A 39 23.82 16.34 -2.02
C VAL A 39 24.72 16.34 -0.78
N GLN A 40 24.63 17.40 0.02
CA GLN A 40 25.33 17.48 1.31
C GLN A 40 24.56 16.81 2.44
N ASP A 41 23.25 16.61 2.27
CA ASP A 41 22.40 15.94 3.24
C ASP A 41 22.27 14.45 2.88
N GLN A 42 23.27 13.65 3.28
CA GLN A 42 23.06 12.21 3.40
C GLN A 42 22.18 11.98 4.62
N LEU A 43 21.07 11.27 4.44
CA LEU A 43 20.31 10.77 5.58
C LEU A 43 21.22 9.83 6.38
N ASP A 44 21.43 10.15 7.66
CA ASP A 44 22.12 9.30 8.62
C ASP A 44 21.46 7.90 8.70
N THR A 45 22.06 7.00 9.49
CA THR A 45 21.47 5.68 9.77
C THR A 45 20.09 5.84 10.41
N ILE A 46 19.02 5.51 9.66
CA ILE A 46 17.65 5.47 10.17
C ILE A 46 17.43 4.12 10.86
N THR A 47 17.13 4.15 12.16
CA THR A 47 16.79 2.96 12.95
C THR A 47 15.49 3.20 13.71
N VAL A 48 14.70 2.13 13.83
CA VAL A 48 13.50 2.09 14.66
C VAL A 48 13.72 1.18 15.87
N THR A 49 13.03 1.49 16.96
CA THR A 49 13.09 0.75 18.23
C THR A 49 11.97 -0.28 18.36
N VAL A 50 12.08 -1.18 19.34
CA VAL A 50 11.02 -2.17 19.63
C VAL A 50 9.79 -1.48 20.22
N GLU A 51 10.03 -0.45 21.02
CA GLU A 51 9.01 0.35 21.70
C GLU A 51 8.16 1.12 20.68
N GLU A 52 8.78 1.76 19.68
CA GLU A 52 8.08 2.45 18.60
C GLU A 52 7.21 1.48 17.78
N VAL A 53 7.78 0.34 17.37
CA VAL A 53 7.04 -0.66 16.60
C VAL A 53 5.89 -1.24 17.42
N ASN A 54 6.10 -1.59 18.69
CA ASN A 54 5.04 -2.08 19.56
C ASN A 54 3.96 -1.03 19.79
N ALA A 55 4.32 0.25 19.96
CA ALA A 55 3.37 1.35 20.11
C ALA A 55 2.50 1.50 18.85
N LEU A 56 3.08 1.39 17.65
CA LEU A 56 2.33 1.42 16.39
C LEU A 56 1.38 0.23 16.27
N LEU A 57 1.87 -0.99 16.53
CA LEU A 57 1.08 -2.22 16.44
C LEU A 57 -0.09 -2.23 17.44
N SER A 58 0.16 -1.88 18.71
CA SER A 58 -0.85 -1.84 19.77
C SER A 58 -1.92 -0.76 19.52
N ASN A 59 -1.58 0.32 18.82
CA ASN A 59 -2.51 1.38 18.44
C ASN A 59 -3.18 1.19 17.07
N LEU A 60 -2.94 0.06 16.38
CA LEU A 60 -3.63 -0.23 15.12
C LEU A 60 -5.15 -0.24 15.32
N SER A 61 -5.86 0.46 14.43
CA SER A 61 -7.31 0.35 14.35
C SER A 61 -7.67 -1.03 13.77
N THR A 62 -8.42 -1.82 14.53
CA THR A 62 -8.86 -3.16 14.13
C THR A 62 -9.82 -3.15 12.92
N ALA A 63 -10.35 -1.97 12.57
CA ALA A 63 -11.19 -1.77 11.38
C ALA A 63 -10.38 -1.64 10.07
N LYS A 64 -9.04 -1.62 10.13
CA LYS A 64 -8.20 -1.53 8.93
C LYS A 64 -8.33 -2.81 8.09
N ALA A 65 -8.54 -2.61 6.79
CA ALA A 65 -8.58 -3.71 5.82
C ALA A 65 -7.23 -4.44 5.74
N THR A 66 -7.32 -5.73 5.49
CA THR A 66 -6.16 -6.63 5.35
C THR A 66 -5.53 -6.49 3.97
N GLY A 67 -4.21 -6.68 3.90
CA GLY A 67 -3.46 -6.66 2.64
C GLY A 67 -3.54 -7.99 1.87
N THR A 68 -2.57 -8.20 0.99
CA THR A 68 -2.39 -9.45 0.23
C THR A 68 -1.99 -10.65 1.10
N ASP A 69 -1.44 -10.38 2.28
CA ASP A 69 -0.90 -11.37 3.22
C ASP A 69 -1.96 -12.04 4.12
N GLY A 70 -3.20 -11.55 4.13
CA GLY A 70 -4.25 -12.10 4.99
C GLY A 70 -4.10 -11.79 6.49
N ILE A 71 -3.10 -10.99 6.89
CA ILE A 71 -2.86 -10.67 8.29
C ILE A 71 -3.70 -9.46 8.71
N SER A 72 -4.70 -9.70 9.56
CA SER A 72 -5.59 -8.64 10.07
C SER A 72 -4.90 -7.72 11.06
N ALA A 73 -5.41 -6.48 11.19
CA ALA A 73 -4.95 -5.53 12.20
C ALA A 73 -5.17 -6.05 13.63
N ARG A 74 -6.18 -6.90 13.82
CA ARG A 74 -6.43 -7.56 15.10
C ARG A 74 -5.29 -8.50 15.48
N HIS A 75 -4.83 -9.36 14.56
CA HIS A 75 -3.70 -10.26 14.83
C HIS A 75 -2.45 -9.48 15.22
N LEU A 76 -2.14 -8.41 14.48
CA LEU A 76 -0.97 -7.58 14.75
C LEU A 76 -1.06 -6.86 16.10
N LYS A 77 -2.25 -6.36 16.45
CA LYS A 77 -2.49 -5.66 17.72
C LYS A 77 -2.45 -6.59 18.92
N GLU A 78 -3.13 -7.74 18.84
CA GLU A 78 -3.20 -8.71 19.95
C GLU A 78 -1.85 -9.41 20.19
N CYS A 79 -1.04 -9.59 19.14
CA CYS A 79 0.29 -10.19 19.24
C CYS A 79 1.44 -9.16 19.28
N SER A 80 1.16 -7.88 19.49
CA SER A 80 2.15 -6.80 19.29
C SER A 80 3.43 -6.99 20.12
N GLY A 81 3.30 -7.39 21.38
CA GLY A 81 4.45 -7.58 22.28
C GLY A 81 5.39 -8.70 21.84
N VAL A 82 4.87 -9.73 21.16
CA VAL A 82 5.67 -10.86 20.65
C VAL A 82 6.24 -10.54 19.26
N LEU A 83 5.47 -9.83 18.43
CA LEU A 83 5.87 -9.52 17.05
C LEU A 83 6.85 -8.35 16.95
N ALA A 84 6.77 -7.38 17.87
CA ALA A 84 7.55 -6.16 17.77
C ALA A 84 9.07 -6.40 17.67
N PRO A 85 9.72 -7.24 18.49
CA PRO A 85 11.17 -7.48 18.38
C PRO A 85 11.59 -8.00 17.00
N SER A 86 10.84 -8.96 16.45
CA SER A 86 11.13 -9.55 15.13
C SER A 86 10.89 -8.56 14.00
N LEU A 87 9.80 -7.79 14.07
CA LEU A 87 9.49 -6.78 13.06
C LEU A 87 10.48 -5.62 13.09
N THR A 88 10.92 -5.15 14.27
CA THR A 88 11.97 -4.15 14.41
C THR A 88 13.28 -4.58 13.75
N ALA A 89 13.71 -5.83 13.97
CA ALA A 89 14.91 -6.36 13.32
C ALA A 89 14.76 -6.39 11.79
N LEU A 90 13.60 -6.79 11.29
CA LEU A 90 13.30 -6.81 9.85
C LEU A 90 13.23 -5.40 9.24
N PHE A 91 12.63 -4.44 9.94
CA PHE A 91 12.55 -3.04 9.53
C PHE A 91 13.93 -2.40 9.45
N ASN A 92 14.75 -2.56 10.49
CA ASN A 92 16.12 -2.03 10.49
C ASN A 92 16.98 -2.67 9.40
N MET A 93 16.79 -3.95 9.10
CA MET A 93 17.45 -4.61 7.96
C MET A 93 16.99 -4.01 6.62
N SER A 94 15.68 -3.82 6.43
CA SER A 94 15.11 -3.19 5.22
C SER A 94 15.64 -1.77 5.02
N LEU A 95 15.67 -0.96 6.09
CA LEU A 95 16.15 0.43 6.07
C LEU A 95 17.66 0.51 5.78
N SER A 96 18.47 -0.28 6.49
CA SER A 96 19.93 -0.29 6.29
C SER A 96 20.35 -0.79 4.90
N LEU A 97 19.62 -1.75 4.32
CA LEU A 97 19.89 -2.24 2.97
C LEU A 97 19.26 -1.36 1.88
N GLY A 98 18.40 -0.40 2.24
CA GLY A 98 17.58 0.36 1.30
C GLY A 98 16.64 -0.52 0.45
N LYS A 99 16.19 -1.66 1.01
CA LYS A 99 15.44 -2.69 0.28
C LYS A 99 14.17 -3.09 1.01
N VAL A 100 13.04 -2.61 0.50
CA VAL A 100 11.71 -3.06 0.93
C VAL A 100 11.38 -4.44 0.32
N PRO A 101 10.88 -5.42 1.11
CA PRO A 101 10.42 -6.72 0.61
C PRO A 101 9.42 -6.61 -0.55
N THR A 102 9.45 -7.58 -1.46
CA THR A 102 8.56 -7.58 -2.64
C THR A 102 7.10 -7.74 -2.24
N GLU A 103 6.85 -8.58 -1.23
CA GLU A 103 5.54 -8.86 -0.64
C GLU A 103 4.90 -7.58 -0.10
N TRP A 104 5.70 -6.65 0.42
CA TRP A 104 5.23 -5.37 0.96
C TRP A 104 4.90 -4.35 -0.14
N LYS A 105 5.46 -4.53 -1.34
CA LYS A 105 5.16 -3.70 -2.52
C LYS A 105 3.89 -4.17 -3.26
N GLN A 106 3.37 -5.35 -2.93
CA GLN A 106 2.16 -5.89 -3.52
C GLN A 106 0.91 -5.37 -2.78
N ALA A 107 -0.17 -5.16 -3.53
CA ALA A 107 -1.42 -4.67 -2.97
C ALA A 107 -2.63 -5.25 -3.72
N ASN A 108 -3.72 -5.47 -2.99
CA ASN A 108 -5.02 -5.74 -3.59
C ASN A 108 -5.67 -4.41 -3.98
N VAL A 109 -5.96 -4.21 -5.26
CA VAL A 109 -6.64 -3.00 -5.74
C VAL A 109 -8.14 -3.18 -5.65
N VAL A 110 -8.80 -2.38 -4.81
CA VAL A 110 -10.26 -2.44 -4.62
C VAL A 110 -10.95 -1.21 -5.20
N PRO A 111 -12.07 -1.38 -5.92
CA PRO A 111 -12.85 -0.25 -6.43
C PRO A 111 -13.69 0.36 -5.30
N VAL A 112 -13.53 1.67 -5.05
CA VAL A 112 -14.33 2.42 -4.07
C VAL A 112 -15.20 3.46 -4.79
N PRO A 113 -16.52 3.49 -4.56
CA PRO A 113 -17.40 4.47 -5.19
C PRO A 113 -16.98 5.93 -4.90
N LYS A 114 -17.07 6.77 -5.92
CA LYS A 114 -17.09 8.24 -5.83
C LYS A 114 -18.55 8.71 -5.95
N SER A 115 -18.75 10.02 -6.09
CA SER A 115 -20.04 10.58 -6.49
C SER A 115 -20.39 10.19 -7.94
N GLY A 116 -21.68 10.21 -8.25
CA GLY A 116 -22.21 9.86 -9.56
C GLY A 116 -22.90 8.50 -9.59
N ASP A 117 -23.16 8.01 -10.80
CA ASP A 117 -23.84 6.74 -11.04
C ASP A 117 -22.93 5.54 -10.66
N PRO A 118 -23.34 4.66 -9.72
CA PRO A 118 -22.58 3.48 -9.32
C PRO A 118 -22.49 2.40 -10.42
N TYR A 119 -23.27 2.51 -11.50
CA TYR A 119 -23.16 1.60 -12.64
C TYR A 119 -22.08 2.01 -13.65
N VAL A 120 -21.40 3.15 -13.43
CA VAL A 120 -20.35 3.68 -14.29
C VAL A 120 -18.97 3.47 -13.66
N ILE A 121 -18.11 2.69 -14.32
CA ILE A 121 -16.77 2.31 -13.82
C ILE A 121 -15.90 3.54 -13.52
N SER A 122 -16.00 4.60 -14.32
CA SER A 122 -15.19 5.82 -14.12
C SER A 122 -15.52 6.57 -12.83
N ASN A 123 -16.69 6.30 -12.24
CA ASN A 123 -17.12 6.85 -10.95
C ASN A 123 -16.57 6.06 -9.75
N TYR A 124 -15.57 5.19 -9.96
CA TYR A 124 -14.83 4.53 -8.88
C TYR A 124 -13.40 5.04 -8.80
N ARG A 125 -12.82 5.01 -7.59
CA ARG A 125 -11.38 5.16 -7.39
C ARG A 125 -10.77 3.79 -7.07
N PRO A 126 -9.57 3.49 -7.60
CA PRO A 126 -8.76 2.40 -7.12
C PRO A 126 -8.15 2.76 -5.76
N ILE A 127 -8.24 1.85 -4.78
CA ILE A 127 -7.52 1.93 -3.51
C ILE A 127 -6.63 0.70 -3.38
N SER A 128 -5.34 0.92 -3.13
CA SER A 128 -4.36 -0.15 -2.92
C SER A 128 -4.33 -0.60 -1.46
N LEU A 129 -4.72 -1.84 -1.20
CA LEU A 129 -4.64 -2.48 0.11
C LEU A 129 -3.30 -3.23 0.25
N LEU A 130 -2.29 -2.54 0.78
CA LEU A 130 -1.00 -3.13 1.14
C LEU A 130 -1.09 -3.93 2.44
N SER A 131 -0.12 -4.84 2.65
CA SER A 131 0.18 -5.45 3.94
C SER A 131 0.19 -4.39 5.05
N LEU A 132 -0.41 -4.71 6.19
CA LEU A 132 -0.39 -3.82 7.35
C LEU A 132 1.02 -3.67 7.92
N ILE A 133 1.85 -4.71 7.81
CA ILE A 133 3.25 -4.66 8.23
C ILE A 133 4.01 -3.62 7.39
N SER A 134 3.77 -3.59 6.08
CA SER A 134 4.35 -2.58 5.18
C SER A 134 3.93 -1.14 5.52
N LYS A 135 2.80 -0.94 6.21
CA LYS A 135 2.33 0.40 6.62
C LYS A 135 2.85 0.82 7.99
N VAL A 136 3.41 -0.13 8.75
CA VAL A 136 4.03 0.12 10.05
C VAL A 136 5.49 0.54 9.87
N LEU A 137 6.19 -0.04 8.88
CA LEU A 137 7.45 0.52 8.38
C LEU A 137 7.22 1.89 7.74
#